data_AF-A0A1E4IBP6-F1
#
_entry.id   AF-A0A1E4IBP6-F1
#
_cell.length_a   1.000
_cell.length_b   1.000
_cell.length_c   1.000
_cell.angle_alpha   90.00
_cell.angle_beta   90.00
_cell.angle_gamma   90.00
#
_symmetry.space_group_name_H-M   'P 1'
#
loop_
_entity.id
_entity.type
_entity.pdbx_description
1 polymer ?
#
loop_
_entity_poly.entity_id
_entity_poly.type
_entity_poly.pdbx_seq_one_letter_code
_entity_poly.pdbx_strand_id
1 'polypeptide(L)'
;MHPTSRPAPAAQRGFTLIELMIAIVVVGILASIAYPSFMDAIRKSRRSEAINALNQVQQAQERFRANQTAYTANLAAAPTDTPPGLGLSSATPSGYYTIAIASASGSAYEATATAVSGTSQASDGNCVKLAVRMTSATLEYADNTGTWGHSNPCWGR
;
A
#
# COMPACT_ATOMS: atom_id res chain seq x y z
N MET A 1 -62.71 -1.03 51.57
CA MET A 1 -62.25 -1.62 50.30
C MET A 1 -61.55 -0.50 49.52
N HIS A 2 -60.24 -0.59 49.33
CA HIS A 2 -59.41 0.50 48.78
C HIS A 2 -58.92 0.08 47.38
N PRO A 3 -59.33 0.74 46.28
CA PRO A 3 -58.90 0.37 44.95
C PRO A 3 -57.46 0.85 44.70
N THR A 4 -56.55 -0.08 44.42
CA THR A 4 -55.18 0.21 43.99
C THR A 4 -55.15 0.48 42.50
N SER A 5 -54.75 1.69 42.10
CA SER A 5 -54.57 2.05 40.69
C SER A 5 -53.27 1.45 40.15
N ARG A 6 -53.36 0.59 39.13
CA ARG A 6 -52.16 0.10 38.41
C ARG A 6 -51.65 1.21 37.49
N PRO A 7 -50.35 1.53 37.49
CA PRO A 7 -49.78 2.46 36.52
C PRO A 7 -49.91 1.89 35.11
N ALA A 8 -50.36 2.72 34.17
CA ALA A 8 -50.51 2.36 32.77
C ALA A 8 -49.13 2.16 32.12
N PRO A 9 -48.98 1.19 31.20
CA PRO A 9 -47.73 0.99 30.47
C PRO A 9 -47.40 2.24 29.64
N ALA A 10 -46.15 2.71 29.74
CA ALA A 10 -45.66 3.82 28.94
C ALA A 10 -45.72 3.44 27.45
N ALA A 11 -46.35 4.28 26.62
CA ALA A 11 -46.44 4.05 25.19
C ALA A 11 -45.03 4.07 24.56
N GLN A 12 -44.63 2.97 23.92
CA GLN A 12 -43.40 2.93 23.12
C GLN A 12 -43.56 3.86 21.90
N ARG A 13 -42.76 4.91 21.85
CA ARG A 13 -42.67 5.79 20.68
C ARG A 13 -41.79 5.12 19.62
N GLY A 14 -42.36 4.89 18.43
CA GLY A 14 -41.61 4.44 17.25
C GLY A 14 -41.02 5.62 16.46
N PHE A 15 -39.97 5.36 15.69
CA PHE A 15 -39.39 6.34 14.77
C PHE A 15 -40.35 6.62 13.60
N THR A 16 -40.38 7.87 13.15
CA THR A 16 -41.16 8.25 11.95
C THR A 16 -40.39 7.92 10.67
N LEU A 17 -41.11 7.66 9.57
CA LEU A 17 -40.50 7.48 8.24
C LEU A 17 -39.67 8.70 7.82
N ILE A 18 -40.12 9.90 8.18
CA ILE A 18 -39.42 11.14 7.85
C ILE A 18 -38.12 11.32 8.65
N GLU A 19 -38.08 10.92 9.93
CA GLU A 19 -36.83 10.88 10.71
C GLU A 19 -35.81 9.96 10.06
N LEU A 20 -36.26 8.78 9.61
CA LEU A 20 -35.38 7.85 8.93
C LEU A 20 -34.84 8.43 7.61
N MET A 21 -35.67 9.11 6.83
CA MET A 21 -35.20 9.76 5.60
C MET A 21 -34.17 10.84 5.88
N ILE A 22 -34.40 11.70 6.87
CA ILE A 22 -33.44 12.75 7.25
C ILE A 22 -32.13 12.11 7.74
N ALA A 23 -32.21 11.07 8.56
CA ALA A 23 -31.03 10.36 9.06
C ALA A 23 -30.19 9.78 7.91
N ILE A 24 -30.81 9.13 6.93
CA ILE A 24 -30.11 8.57 5.76
C ILE A 24 -29.47 9.68 4.93
N VAL A 25 -30.14 10.82 4.76
CA VAL A 25 -29.58 11.97 4.03
C VAL A 25 -28.31 12.50 4.72
N VAL A 26 -28.35 12.66 6.05
CA VAL A 26 -27.17 13.11 6.81
C VAL A 26 -26.03 12.10 6.71
N VAL A 27 -26.30 10.80 6.86
CA VAL A 27 -25.29 9.74 6.71
C VAL A 27 -24.70 9.73 5.30
N GLY A 28 -25.53 9.93 4.26
CA GLY A 28 -25.06 10.01 2.87
C GLY A 28 -24.08 11.16 2.63
N ILE A 29 -24.35 12.34 3.19
CA ILE A 29 -23.45 13.50 3.10
C ILE A 29 -22.12 13.19 3.79
N LEU A 30 -22.15 12.66 5.02
CA LEU A 30 -20.93 12.31 5.76
C LEU A 30 -20.11 11.23 5.03
N ALA A 31 -20.76 10.21 4.50
CA ALA A 31 -20.11 9.13 3.77
C ALA A 31 -19.39 9.64 2.50
N SER A 32 -19.98 10.60 1.80
CA SER A 32 -19.38 11.17 0.57
C SER A 32 -18.02 11.84 0.80
N ILE A 33 -17.80 12.42 1.98
CA ILE A 33 -16.53 13.08 2.35
C ILE A 33 -15.57 12.08 3.00
N ALA A 34 -16.09 11.21 3.87
CA ALA A 34 -15.28 10.28 4.64
C ALA A 34 -14.70 9.14 3.78
N TYR A 35 -15.48 8.61 2.84
CA TYR A 35 -15.09 7.46 2.02
C TYR A 35 -13.83 7.68 1.18
N PRO A 36 -13.68 8.75 0.37
CA PRO A 36 -12.46 8.98 -0.40
C PRO A 36 -11.23 9.14 0.49
N SER A 37 -11.35 9.90 1.59
CA SER A 37 -10.26 10.10 2.57
C SER A 37 -9.81 8.78 3.20
N PHE A 38 -10.76 7.91 3.56
CA PHE A 38 -10.45 6.59 4.10
C PHE A 38 -9.72 5.70 3.09
N MET A 39 -10.14 5.73 1.82
CA MET A 39 -9.47 4.98 0.76
C MET A 39 -8.05 5.47 0.52
N ASP A 40 -7.81 6.78 0.59
CA ASP A 40 -6.46 7.34 0.47
C ASP A 40 -5.55 6.96 1.63
N ALA A 41 -6.08 6.89 2.86
CA ALA A 41 -5.35 6.39 4.02
C ALA A 41 -4.93 4.92 3.83
N ILE A 42 -5.83 4.09 3.32
CA ILE A 42 -5.52 2.68 3.00
C ILE A 42 -4.45 2.59 1.90
N ARG A 43 -4.57 3.37 0.82
CA ARG A 43 -3.56 3.40 -0.26
C ARG A 43 -2.20 3.84 0.26
N LYS A 44 -2.14 4.86 1.12
CA LYS A 44 -0.90 5.31 1.78
C LYS A 44 -0.28 4.21 2.64
N SER A 45 -1.10 3.47 3.40
CA SER A 45 -0.62 2.32 4.18
C SER A 45 0.00 1.23 3.29
N ARG A 46 -0.66 0.87 2.19
CA ARG A 46 -0.14 -0.13 1.24
C ARG A 46 1.11 0.34 0.50
N ARG A 47 1.21 1.63 0.17
CA ARG A 47 2.45 2.24 -0.34
C ARG A 47 3.59 2.11 0.67
N SER A 48 3.32 2.29 1.95
CA SER A 48 4.32 2.08 3.01
C SER A 48 4.85 0.63 3.02
N GLU A 49 3.98 -0.37 2.85
CA GLU A 49 4.42 -1.77 2.69
C GLU A 49 5.33 -1.97 1.47
N ALA A 50 4.96 -1.38 0.33
CA ALA A 50 5.77 -1.44 -0.90
C ALA A 50 7.14 -0.76 -0.73
N ILE A 51 7.18 0.42 -0.10
CA ILE A 51 8.41 1.14 0.22
C ILE A 51 9.29 0.29 1.15
N ASN A 52 8.72 -0.33 2.17
CA ASN A 52 9.44 -1.21 3.07
C ASN A 52 10.01 -2.44 2.34
N ALA A 53 9.26 -3.04 1.42
CA ALA A 53 9.74 -4.14 0.59
C ALA A 53 10.90 -3.70 -0.32
N LEU A 54 10.82 -2.52 -0.95
CA LEU A 54 11.91 -1.97 -1.75
C LEU A 54 13.15 -1.63 -0.90
N ASN A 55 12.98 -1.20 0.34
CA ASN A 55 14.09 -1.00 1.28
C ASN A 55 14.76 -2.33 1.66
N GLN A 56 13.98 -3.41 1.81
CA GLN A 56 14.54 -4.75 2.02
C GLN A 56 15.33 -5.22 0.79
N VAL A 57 14.83 -4.96 -0.42
CA VAL A 57 15.58 -5.23 -1.66
C VAL A 57 16.90 -4.47 -1.68
N GLN A 58 16.91 -3.18 -1.37
CA GLN A 58 18.15 -2.38 -1.32
C GLN A 58 19.18 -2.97 -0.33
N GLN A 59 18.75 -3.30 0.88
CA GLN A 59 19.64 -3.90 1.89
C GLN A 59 20.15 -5.27 1.48
N ALA A 60 19.29 -6.10 0.87
CA ALA A 60 19.66 -7.42 0.39
C ALA A 60 20.63 -7.35 -0.80
N GLN A 61 20.44 -6.39 -1.71
CA GLN A 61 21.37 -6.13 -2.81
C GLN A 61 22.75 -5.72 -2.30
N GLU A 62 22.83 -4.85 -1.30
CA GLU A 62 24.11 -4.45 -0.70
C GLU A 62 24.81 -5.63 0.00
N ARG A 63 24.05 -6.45 0.74
CA ARG A 63 24.57 -7.70 1.31
C ARG A 63 25.05 -8.69 0.25
N PHE A 64 24.32 -8.79 -0.87
CA PHE A 64 24.69 -9.65 -1.99
C PHE A 64 26.00 -9.18 -2.64
N ARG A 65 26.17 -7.88 -2.83
CA ARG A 65 27.40 -7.24 -3.36
C ARG A 65 28.63 -7.46 -2.50
N ALA A 66 28.48 -7.67 -1.20
CA ALA A 66 29.62 -7.97 -0.33
C ALA A 66 30.36 -9.27 -0.74
N ASN A 67 29.65 -10.21 -1.37
CA ASN A 67 30.22 -11.50 -1.79
C ASN A 67 30.21 -11.71 -3.31
N GLN A 68 29.61 -10.80 -4.08
CA GLN A 68 29.36 -10.97 -5.52
C GLN A 68 29.78 -9.74 -6.32
N THR A 69 30.35 -9.98 -7.50
CA THR A 69 30.90 -8.92 -8.37
C THR A 69 29.85 -8.13 -9.13
N ALA A 70 28.56 -8.48 -9.02
CA ALA A 70 27.42 -7.74 -9.56
C ALA A 70 26.20 -7.80 -8.64
N TYR A 71 25.25 -6.88 -8.82
CA TYR A 71 23.89 -7.01 -8.29
C TYR A 71 23.17 -8.16 -9.00
N THR A 72 22.15 -8.72 -8.36
CA THR A 72 21.35 -9.83 -8.94
C THR A 72 19.98 -9.34 -9.39
N ALA A 73 19.42 -9.97 -10.43
CA ALA A 73 18.01 -9.82 -10.80
C ALA A 73 17.11 -10.89 -10.14
N ASN A 74 17.71 -11.88 -9.46
CA ASN A 74 16.99 -12.98 -8.84
C ASN A 74 16.45 -12.56 -7.46
N LEU A 75 15.19 -12.15 -7.42
CA LEU A 75 14.54 -11.73 -6.17
C LEU A 75 14.31 -12.92 -5.23
N ALA A 76 13.71 -14.01 -5.73
CA ALA A 76 13.18 -15.09 -4.91
C ALA A 76 14.18 -16.22 -4.60
N ALA A 77 15.17 -16.45 -5.48
CA ALA A 77 16.18 -17.47 -5.25
C ALA A 77 16.96 -17.17 -3.96
N ALA A 78 17.24 -18.19 -3.16
CA ALA A 78 17.99 -18.04 -1.93
C ALA A 78 19.44 -17.62 -2.21
N PRO A 79 20.14 -17.02 -1.23
CA PRO A 79 21.57 -16.74 -1.35
C PRO A 79 22.44 -17.97 -1.62
N THR A 80 21.95 -19.16 -1.27
CA THR A 80 22.61 -20.47 -1.47
C THR A 80 22.28 -21.15 -2.80
N ASP A 81 21.32 -20.63 -3.57
CA ASP A 81 20.90 -21.24 -4.82
C ASP A 81 21.92 -21.01 -5.94
N THR A 82 21.78 -21.74 -7.04
CA THR A 82 22.59 -21.57 -8.25
C THR A 82 21.67 -21.34 -9.45
N PRO A 83 21.58 -20.10 -9.99
CA PRO A 83 22.25 -18.88 -9.55
C PRO A 83 21.68 -18.31 -8.23
N PRO A 84 22.50 -17.64 -7.41
CA PRO A 84 22.06 -17.10 -6.13
C PRO A 84 21.16 -15.86 -6.30
N GLY A 85 20.32 -15.60 -5.31
CA GLY A 85 19.41 -14.46 -5.27
C GLY A 85 19.31 -13.80 -3.90
N LEU A 86 18.24 -13.04 -3.70
CA LEU A 86 17.99 -12.27 -2.46
C LEU A 86 17.14 -13.01 -1.42
N GLY A 87 16.45 -14.09 -1.81
CA GLY A 87 15.53 -14.84 -0.94
C GLY A 87 14.32 -14.03 -0.46
N LEU A 88 13.84 -13.09 -1.28
CA LEU A 88 12.74 -12.18 -0.94
C LEU A 88 11.44 -12.55 -1.66
N SER A 89 10.31 -12.24 -1.01
CA SER A 89 8.97 -12.37 -1.60
C SER A 89 8.77 -11.37 -2.74
N SER A 90 8.12 -11.81 -3.82
CA SER A 90 7.66 -10.95 -4.91
C SER A 90 6.34 -10.25 -4.62
N ALA A 91 5.75 -10.42 -3.43
CA ALA A 91 4.50 -9.76 -3.04
C ALA A 91 4.63 -9.09 -1.67
N THR A 92 3.99 -7.94 -1.50
CA THR A 92 3.82 -7.32 -0.18
C THR A 92 2.90 -8.16 0.71
N PRO A 93 2.98 -8.04 2.05
CA PRO A 93 2.17 -8.83 2.98
C PRO A 93 0.66 -8.75 2.71
N SER A 94 0.17 -7.56 2.34
CA SER A 94 -1.24 -7.35 2.00
C SER A 94 -1.61 -7.77 0.57
N GLY A 95 -0.64 -8.12 -0.28
CA GLY A 95 -0.85 -8.60 -1.65
C GLY A 95 -1.23 -7.51 -2.67
N TYR A 96 -1.08 -6.23 -2.33
CA TYR A 96 -1.45 -5.12 -3.23
C TYR A 96 -0.34 -4.65 -4.16
N TYR A 97 0.90 -5.07 -3.93
CA TYR A 97 2.04 -4.77 -4.79
C TYR A 97 2.86 -6.01 -5.10
N THR A 98 3.33 -6.10 -6.34
CA THR A 98 4.31 -7.08 -6.81
C THR A 98 5.69 -6.42 -6.91
N ILE A 99 6.70 -7.06 -6.31
CA ILE A 99 8.09 -6.61 -6.29
C ILE A 99 8.87 -7.35 -7.37
N ALA A 100 9.67 -6.61 -8.12
CA ALA A 100 10.57 -7.15 -9.13
C ALA A 100 11.88 -6.35 -9.19
N ILE A 101 12.96 -6.99 -9.64
CA ILE A 101 14.20 -6.33 -10.01
C ILE A 101 14.22 -6.25 -11.53
N ALA A 102 14.00 -5.06 -12.07
CA ALA A 102 13.84 -4.82 -13.51
C ALA A 102 15.17 -4.91 -14.25
N SER A 103 16.27 -4.49 -13.61
CA SER A 103 17.61 -4.62 -14.15
C SER A 103 18.64 -4.75 -13.02
N ALA A 104 19.76 -5.42 -13.30
CA ALA A 104 20.89 -5.55 -12.40
C ALA A 104 22.19 -5.68 -13.19
N SER A 105 23.26 -5.08 -12.68
CA SER A 105 24.58 -5.03 -13.30
C SER A 105 25.68 -4.93 -12.23
N GLY A 106 26.93 -4.75 -12.66
CA GLY A 106 28.08 -4.55 -11.76
C GLY A 106 27.98 -3.31 -10.87
N SER A 107 27.32 -2.24 -11.34
CA SER A 107 27.32 -0.92 -10.67
C SER A 107 25.92 -0.31 -10.51
N ALA A 108 24.90 -0.97 -11.02
CA ALA A 108 23.54 -0.46 -10.99
C ALA A 108 22.48 -1.56 -10.90
N TYR A 109 21.34 -1.24 -10.31
CA TYR A 109 20.12 -2.04 -10.38
C TYR A 109 18.89 -1.13 -10.31
N GLU A 110 17.77 -1.65 -10.80
CA GLU A 110 16.45 -1.04 -10.66
C GLU A 110 15.49 -2.07 -10.05
N ALA A 111 14.78 -1.68 -8.99
CA ALA A 111 13.72 -2.47 -8.39
C ALA A 111 12.40 -1.71 -8.39
N THR A 112 11.30 -2.43 -8.60
CA THR A 112 9.97 -1.85 -8.74
C THR A 112 8.97 -2.57 -7.85
N ALA A 113 8.07 -1.81 -7.24
CA ALA A 113 6.82 -2.30 -6.67
C ALA A 113 5.67 -1.82 -7.57
N THR A 114 4.93 -2.74 -8.17
CA THR A 114 3.83 -2.45 -9.09
C THR A 114 2.51 -2.92 -8.49
N ALA A 115 1.50 -2.06 -8.47
CA ALA A 115 0.19 -2.37 -7.94
C ALA A 115 -0.44 -3.55 -8.68
N VAL A 116 -1.04 -4.48 -7.94
CA VAL A 116 -1.66 -5.67 -8.53
C VAL A 116 -2.94 -5.28 -9.26
N SER A 117 -3.04 -5.69 -10.53
CA SER A 117 -4.20 -5.44 -11.38
C SER A 117 -5.49 -5.98 -10.76
N GLY A 118 -6.59 -5.24 -10.89
CA GLY A 118 -7.89 -5.64 -10.32
C GLY A 118 -8.06 -5.34 -8.83
N THR A 119 -7.03 -4.84 -8.15
CA THR A 119 -7.14 -4.35 -6.76
C THR A 119 -7.45 -2.85 -6.73
N SER A 120 -7.93 -2.34 -5.59
CA SER A 120 -8.14 -0.90 -5.41
C SER A 120 -6.85 -0.07 -5.41
N GLN A 121 -5.70 -0.73 -5.30
CA GLN A 121 -4.38 -0.08 -5.41
C GLN A 121 -4.02 0.26 -6.85
N ALA A 122 -4.57 -0.47 -7.84
CA ALA A 122 -4.36 -0.18 -9.27
C ALA A 122 -5.01 1.16 -9.71
N SER A 123 -5.79 1.80 -8.83
CA SER A 123 -6.40 3.11 -9.04
C SER A 123 -5.68 4.24 -8.29
N ASP A 124 -4.50 4.01 -7.73
CA ASP A 124 -3.70 5.00 -6.98
C ASP A 124 -2.91 5.98 -7.89
N GLY A 125 -3.52 6.40 -9.00
CA GLY A 125 -2.97 7.40 -9.93
C GLY A 125 -1.52 7.11 -10.36
N ASN A 126 -0.63 8.08 -10.16
CA ASN A 126 0.79 7.94 -10.50
C ASN A 126 1.54 7.01 -9.53
N CYS A 127 0.97 6.68 -8.36
CA CYS A 127 1.61 5.86 -7.34
C CYS A 127 1.32 4.36 -7.49
N VAL A 128 0.71 3.95 -8.60
CA VAL A 128 0.52 2.54 -8.99
C VAL A 128 1.84 1.81 -9.21
N LYS A 129 2.93 2.54 -9.47
CA LYS A 129 4.29 2.00 -9.52
C LYS A 129 5.19 2.86 -8.64
N LEU A 130 6.01 2.20 -7.83
CA LEU A 130 7.11 2.79 -7.07
C LEU A 130 8.38 2.13 -7.55
N ALA A 131 9.39 2.90 -7.94
CA ALA A 131 10.67 2.36 -8.37
C ALA A 131 11.83 3.00 -7.62
N VAL A 132 12.84 2.19 -7.33
CA VAL A 132 14.13 2.63 -6.79
C VAL A 132 15.22 2.13 -7.71
N ARG A 133 16.22 2.97 -7.95
CA ARG A 133 17.44 2.53 -8.65
C ARG A 133 18.67 2.99 -7.91
N MET A 134 19.70 2.16 -7.97
CA MET A 134 21.06 2.53 -7.61
C MET A 134 21.83 2.71 -8.91
N THR A 135 22.45 3.87 -9.13
CA THR A 135 23.33 4.12 -10.28
C THR A 135 24.64 4.67 -9.75
N SER A 136 25.74 3.88 -9.80
CA SER A 136 27.07 4.34 -9.39
C SER A 136 27.07 5.07 -8.03
N ALA A 137 26.50 4.42 -7.00
CA ALA A 137 26.34 4.94 -5.63
C ALA A 137 25.32 6.10 -5.43
N THR A 138 24.55 6.46 -6.46
CA THR A 138 23.43 7.40 -6.32
C THR A 138 22.12 6.62 -6.25
N LEU A 139 21.37 6.86 -5.17
CA LEU A 139 20.04 6.28 -4.97
C LEU A 139 18.96 7.26 -5.44
N GLU A 140 18.12 6.82 -6.37
CA GLU A 140 17.04 7.62 -6.95
C GLU A 140 15.71 6.89 -6.84
N TYR A 141 14.63 7.67 -6.75
CA TYR A 141 13.26 7.16 -6.65
C TYR A 141 12.43 7.66 -7.84
N ALA A 142 11.44 6.86 -8.24
CA ALA A 142 10.48 7.23 -9.27
C ALA A 142 9.10 6.65 -8.96
N ASP A 143 8.10 7.18 -9.65
CA ASP A 143 6.74 6.66 -9.67
C ASP A 143 6.38 6.16 -11.07
N ASN A 144 5.08 5.98 -11.36
CA ASN A 144 4.62 5.51 -12.67
C ASN A 144 4.96 6.45 -13.84
N THR A 145 5.26 7.72 -13.59
CA THR A 145 5.68 8.67 -14.63
C THR A 145 7.10 8.40 -15.13
N GLY A 146 7.89 7.62 -14.39
CA GLY A 146 9.29 7.32 -14.73
C GLY A 146 10.25 8.49 -14.52
N THR A 147 9.80 9.58 -13.89
CA THR A 147 10.66 10.71 -13.53
C THR A 147 11.48 10.35 -12.30
N TRP A 148 12.80 10.24 -12.46
CA TRP A 148 13.73 9.92 -11.39
C TRP A 148 14.15 11.18 -10.64
N GLY A 149 14.12 11.12 -9.31
CA GLY A 149 14.57 12.21 -8.45
C GLY A 149 14.47 11.88 -6.97
N HIS A 150 15.06 12.73 -6.13
CA HIS A 150 15.03 12.54 -4.68
C HIS A 150 13.70 12.95 -4.04
N SER A 151 12.93 13.83 -4.68
CA SER A 151 11.61 14.27 -4.22
C SER A 151 10.52 13.67 -5.10
N ASN A 152 9.82 12.66 -4.58
CA ASN A 152 8.66 12.07 -5.25
C ASN A 152 7.44 12.06 -4.30
N PRO A 153 6.28 12.59 -4.72
CA PRO A 153 5.08 12.68 -3.87
C PRO A 153 4.52 11.31 -3.46
N CYS A 154 4.78 10.25 -4.24
CA CYS A 154 4.40 8.88 -3.90
C CYS A 154 5.31 8.24 -2.84
N TRP A 155 6.50 8.79 -2.65
CA TRP A 155 7.53 8.32 -1.68
C TRP A 155 7.58 9.17 -0.41
N GLY A 156 6.84 10.28 -0.36
CA GLY A 156 6.82 11.21 0.78
C GLY A 156 6.14 10.62 2.03
N ARG A 157 6.79 10.80 3.18
CA ARG A 157 6.36 10.37 4.52
C ARG A 157 5.06 11.05 4.96
#